data_AF-A0A9E1YTW1-F1
#
_entry.id   AF-A0A9E1YTW1-F1
#
_cell.length_a   1.000
_cell.length_b   1.000
_cell.length_c   1.000
_cell.angle_alpha   90.00
_cell.angle_beta   90.00
_cell.angle_gamma   90.00
#
_symmetry.space_group_name_H-M   'P 1'
#
loop_
_entity.id
_entity.type
_entity.pdbx_description
1 polymer ?
#
loop_
_entity_poly.entity_id
_entity_poly.type
_entity_poly.pdbx_seq_one_letter_code
_entity_poly.pdbx_strand_id
1 'polypeptide(L)'
;MEPPRPIMVLGATGVFGSRVCRLLLMGGAAVVAVARDAERLDALAGDLAPLGAMQAAPAALPEALPGLLLEHRPRVVIDTAGPFQESDHGHARLCLEHGIAYLDLSDGRAHVASIGELDALARKAGVPVLSGVSTLCALSSAVIADFGKAFTSFDAIEIAVAPGNDAPRGPAVTRAVLTWVGRPVPVWDHDRQINLPGWSGLCRRTIGSLGKRWLAVCDVPDHTLLPDHTGARHVHVRAGMELGLIHLGLWLLSWLVRWRLMTSLLSLAPMLQHLAVVLRPFGSDTGGMVVELTGAGLDGRPLR
;
A
#
# COMPACT_ATOMS: atom_id res chain seq x y z
N MET A 1 -36.68 -0.60 7.02
CA MET A 1 -35.45 -0.71 6.20
C MET A 1 -34.58 -1.74 6.86
N GLU A 2 -34.07 -2.71 6.09
CA GLU A 2 -33.10 -3.69 6.60
C GLU A 2 -31.83 -2.94 7.04
N PRO A 3 -31.22 -3.29 8.19
CA PRO A 3 -30.00 -2.63 8.62
C PRO A 3 -28.91 -2.78 7.56
N PRO A 4 -28.06 -1.75 7.35
CA PRO A 4 -27.01 -1.83 6.34
C PRO A 4 -26.07 -3.00 6.66
N ARG A 5 -25.81 -3.84 5.66
CA ARG A 5 -24.86 -4.96 5.77
C ARG A 5 -23.48 -4.44 6.21
N PRO A 6 -22.77 -5.17 7.09
CA PRO A 6 -21.52 -4.70 7.67
C PRO A 6 -20.38 -4.66 6.64
N ILE A 7 -19.31 -3.96 6.99
CA ILE A 7 -18.02 -4.04 6.30
C ILE A 7 -17.12 -4.98 7.10
N MET A 8 -16.57 -5.99 6.43
CA MET A 8 -15.65 -6.93 7.05
C MET A 8 -14.21 -6.48 6.83
N VAL A 9 -13.39 -6.47 7.88
CA VAL A 9 -11.98 -6.10 7.83
C VAL A 9 -11.13 -7.32 8.20
N LEU A 10 -10.34 -7.83 7.25
CA LEU A 10 -9.39 -8.92 7.50
C LEU A 10 -8.08 -8.36 8.02
N GLY A 11 -7.49 -9.00 9.03
CA GLY A 11 -6.27 -8.48 9.67
C GLY A 11 -6.53 -7.30 10.61
N ALA A 12 -7.71 -7.23 11.22
CA ALA A 12 -8.21 -6.08 11.96
C ALA A 12 -7.33 -5.65 13.16
N THR A 13 -6.57 -6.55 13.77
CA THR A 13 -5.65 -6.23 14.87
C THR A 13 -4.27 -5.73 14.41
N GLY A 14 -4.05 -5.66 13.10
CA GLY A 14 -2.85 -5.05 12.50
C GLY A 14 -2.89 -3.52 12.53
N VAL A 15 -1.75 -2.90 12.20
CA VAL A 15 -1.59 -1.43 12.20
C VAL A 15 -2.61 -0.75 11.27
N PHE A 16 -2.75 -1.23 10.03
CA PHE A 16 -3.71 -0.67 9.08
C PHE A 16 -5.13 -1.12 9.39
N GLY A 17 -5.35 -2.40 9.68
CA GLY A 17 -6.67 -2.95 9.99
C GLY A 17 -7.37 -2.21 11.13
N SER A 18 -6.68 -1.97 12.25
CA SER A 18 -7.25 -1.27 13.40
C SER A 18 -7.63 0.19 13.07
N ARG A 19 -6.80 0.86 12.26
CA ARG A 19 -7.09 2.22 11.78
C ARG A 19 -8.26 2.25 10.80
N VAL A 20 -8.38 1.25 9.93
CA VAL A 20 -9.54 1.08 9.03
C VAL A 20 -10.82 0.89 9.85
N CYS A 21 -10.82 -0.04 10.83
CA CYS A 21 -11.96 -0.24 11.72
C CYS A 21 -12.39 1.07 12.39
N ARG A 22 -11.44 1.81 12.98
CA ARG A 22 -11.71 3.11 13.61
C ARG A 22 -12.36 4.11 12.65
N LEU A 23 -11.80 4.28 11.45
CA LEU A 23 -12.31 5.24 10.46
C LEU A 23 -13.70 4.85 9.93
N LEU A 24 -13.95 3.55 9.74
CA LEU A 24 -15.27 3.05 9.35
C LEU A 24 -16.33 3.31 10.42
N LEU A 25 -16.01 3.05 11.69
CA LEU A 25 -16.91 3.31 12.82
C LEU A 25 -17.19 4.81 12.96
N MET A 26 -16.17 5.67 12.86
CA MET A 26 -16.35 7.14 12.82
C MET A 26 -17.26 7.59 11.65
N GLY A 27 -17.25 6.85 10.54
CA GLY A 27 -18.15 7.06 9.40
C GLY A 27 -19.54 6.44 9.57
N GLY A 28 -19.85 5.84 10.72
CA GLY A 28 -21.14 5.23 11.02
C GLY A 28 -21.36 3.84 10.40
N ALA A 29 -20.31 3.18 9.90
CA ALA A 29 -20.43 1.84 9.36
C ALA A 29 -20.39 0.78 10.47
N ALA A 30 -21.21 -0.27 10.35
CA ALA A 30 -21.05 -1.47 11.16
C ALA A 30 -19.85 -2.29 10.66
N VAL A 31 -19.01 -2.75 11.59
CA VAL A 31 -17.75 -3.45 11.26
C VAL A 31 -17.75 -4.87 11.81
N VAL A 32 -17.33 -5.83 10.99
CA VAL A 32 -16.92 -7.18 11.43
C VAL A 32 -15.40 -7.25 11.35
N ALA A 33 -14.75 -7.32 12.51
CA ALA A 33 -13.29 -7.33 12.63
C ALA A 33 -12.78 -8.76 12.73
N VAL A 34 -12.00 -9.19 11.73
CA VAL A 34 -11.47 -10.56 11.62
C VAL A 34 -9.96 -10.55 11.89
N ALA A 35 -9.52 -11.35 12.85
CA ALA A 35 -8.11 -11.61 13.14
C ALA A 35 -7.97 -12.93 13.93
N ARG A 36 -6.74 -13.45 14.03
CA ARG A 36 -6.48 -14.74 14.71
C ARG A 36 -6.62 -14.69 16.23
N ASP A 37 -6.30 -13.55 16.83
CA ASP A 37 -6.15 -13.37 18.27
C ASP A 37 -7.41 -12.73 18.85
N ALA A 38 -8.17 -13.53 19.60
CA ALA A 38 -9.43 -13.12 20.20
C ALA A 38 -9.25 -12.02 21.24
N GLU A 39 -8.25 -12.12 22.12
CA GLU A 39 -8.00 -11.13 23.17
C GLU A 39 -7.67 -9.75 22.56
N ARG A 40 -6.86 -9.74 21.48
CA ARG A 40 -6.55 -8.50 20.76
C ARG A 40 -7.75 -7.92 20.02
N LEU A 41 -8.66 -8.76 19.53
CA LEU A 41 -9.91 -8.28 18.92
C LEU A 41 -10.84 -7.68 19.97
N ASP A 42 -10.98 -8.33 21.13
CA ASP A 42 -11.80 -7.84 22.23
C ASP A 42 -11.26 -6.52 22.78
N ALA A 43 -9.93 -6.40 22.93
CA ALA A 43 -9.29 -5.14 23.31
C ALA A 43 -9.56 -4.03 22.28
N LEU A 44 -9.41 -4.32 20.98
CA LEU A 44 -9.73 -3.37 19.91
C LEU A 44 -11.22 -2.99 19.94
N ALA A 45 -12.12 -3.92 20.22
CA ALA A 45 -13.55 -3.68 20.32
C ALA A 45 -13.89 -2.78 21.52
N GLY A 46 -13.26 -3.02 22.67
CA GLY A 46 -13.37 -2.15 23.84
C GLY A 46 -12.90 -0.72 23.56
N ASP A 47 -11.72 -0.58 22.94
CA ASP A 47 -11.13 0.73 22.60
C ASP A 47 -11.99 1.53 21.61
N LEU A 48 -12.66 0.84 20.68
CA LEU A 48 -13.47 1.47 19.63
C LEU A 48 -14.97 1.53 19.94
N ALA A 49 -15.42 0.94 21.06
CA ALA A 49 -16.84 0.94 21.46
C ALA A 49 -17.50 2.33 21.49
N PRO A 50 -16.81 3.43 21.89
CA PRO A 50 -17.39 4.78 21.83
C PRO A 50 -17.69 5.28 20.41
N LEU A 51 -17.11 4.66 19.37
CA LEU A 51 -17.23 5.10 17.98
C LEU A 51 -18.34 4.36 17.21
N GLY A 52 -18.78 3.18 17.66
CA GLY A 52 -19.85 2.44 17.02
C GLY A 52 -19.82 0.93 17.29
N ALA A 53 -20.75 0.21 16.65
CA ALA A 53 -20.87 -1.23 16.78
C ALA A 53 -19.82 -1.97 15.94
N MET A 54 -18.95 -2.73 16.62
CA MET A 54 -17.98 -3.62 16.01
C MET A 54 -18.18 -5.04 16.55
N GLN A 55 -18.27 -6.02 15.65
CA GLN A 55 -18.31 -7.44 15.99
C GLN A 55 -16.92 -8.04 15.82
N ALA A 56 -16.39 -8.65 16.88
CA ALA A 56 -15.17 -9.44 16.83
C ALA A 56 -15.47 -10.83 16.24
N ALA A 57 -14.66 -11.25 15.26
CA ALA A 57 -14.74 -12.58 14.65
C ALA A 57 -13.35 -13.23 14.63
N PRO A 58 -12.93 -13.87 15.75
CA PRO A 58 -11.65 -14.55 15.82
C PRO A 58 -11.59 -15.73 14.85
N ALA A 59 -10.67 -15.69 13.88
CA ALA A 59 -10.58 -16.71 12.84
C ALA A 59 -9.18 -16.79 12.19
N ALA A 60 -8.85 -17.99 11.71
CA ALA A 60 -7.67 -18.22 10.87
C ALA A 60 -8.04 -18.15 9.38
N LEU A 61 -7.29 -17.36 8.63
CA LEU A 61 -7.45 -17.19 7.18
C LEU A 61 -6.35 -17.98 6.45
N PRO A 62 -6.62 -18.51 5.24
CA PRO A 62 -7.84 -18.31 4.45
C PRO A 62 -9.02 -19.26 4.78
N GLU A 63 -8.80 -20.31 5.59
CA GLU A 63 -9.73 -21.45 5.72
C GLU A 63 -11.11 -21.06 6.28
N ALA A 64 -11.17 -20.12 7.22
CA ALA A 64 -12.43 -19.70 7.83
C ALA A 64 -13.23 -18.69 6.99
N LEU A 65 -12.63 -18.09 5.95
CA LEU A 65 -13.24 -17.00 5.20
C LEU A 65 -14.61 -17.39 4.59
N PRO A 66 -14.80 -18.55 3.94
CA PRO A 66 -16.10 -18.92 3.37
C PRO A 66 -17.23 -18.91 4.42
N GLY A 67 -16.97 -19.46 5.61
CA GLY A 67 -17.94 -19.49 6.71
C GLY A 67 -18.31 -18.09 7.20
N LEU A 68 -17.31 -17.22 7.36
CA LEU A 68 -17.51 -15.83 7.77
C LEU A 68 -18.33 -15.03 6.74
N LEU A 69 -18.09 -15.24 5.44
CA LEU A 69 -18.85 -14.57 4.38
C LEU A 69 -20.34 -14.99 4.40
N LEU A 70 -20.62 -16.28 4.63
CA LEU A 70 -21.98 -16.81 4.74
C LEU A 70 -22.71 -16.32 5.99
N GLU A 71 -22.00 -16.28 7.13
CA GLU A 71 -22.54 -15.86 8.42
C GLU A 71 -22.87 -14.37 8.44
N HIS A 72 -21.92 -13.52 8.07
CA HIS A 72 -22.05 -12.07 8.24
C HIS A 72 -22.59 -11.34 7.00
N ARG A 73 -22.52 -11.98 5.82
CA ARG A 73 -22.95 -11.41 4.53
C ARG A 73 -22.49 -9.96 4.32
N PRO A 74 -21.20 -9.64 4.51
CA PRO A 74 -20.74 -8.27 4.43
C PRO A 74 -21.03 -7.66 3.04
N ARG A 75 -21.22 -6.34 2.98
CA ARG A 75 -21.35 -5.66 1.68
C ARG A 75 -20.01 -5.57 0.95
N VAL A 76 -18.94 -5.48 1.72
CA VAL A 76 -17.57 -5.24 1.27
C VAL A 76 -16.62 -5.93 2.25
N VAL A 77 -15.59 -6.57 1.72
CA VAL A 77 -14.42 -7.03 2.47
C VAL A 77 -13.25 -6.09 2.19
N ILE A 78 -12.59 -5.62 3.25
CA ILE A 78 -11.33 -4.86 3.17
C ILE A 78 -10.22 -5.74 3.74
N ASP A 79 -9.32 -6.18 2.88
CA ASP A 79 -8.19 -7.01 3.26
C ASP A 79 -6.99 -6.15 3.68
N THR A 80 -6.60 -6.29 4.94
CA THR A 80 -5.40 -5.69 5.51
C THR A 80 -4.43 -6.75 6.05
N ALA A 81 -4.69 -8.04 5.78
CA ALA A 81 -3.96 -9.20 6.25
C ALA A 81 -2.77 -9.56 5.33
N GLY A 82 -1.84 -8.63 5.13
CA GLY A 82 -0.60 -8.88 4.38
C GLY A 82 0.40 -9.81 5.08
N PRO A 83 1.54 -10.15 4.45
CA PRO A 83 2.06 -9.59 3.19
C PRO A 83 1.30 -10.09 1.94
N PHE A 84 1.21 -9.25 0.91
CA PHE A 84 0.51 -9.56 -0.34
C PHE A 84 1.44 -10.05 -1.46
N GLN A 85 2.76 -9.98 -1.27
CA GLN A 85 3.77 -10.33 -2.28
C GLN A 85 3.71 -11.80 -2.74
N GLU A 86 3.06 -12.66 -1.95
CA GLU A 86 2.89 -14.09 -2.21
C GLU A 86 1.40 -14.47 -2.37
N SER A 87 0.50 -13.49 -2.46
CA SER A 87 -0.95 -13.73 -2.57
C SER A 87 -1.35 -14.15 -3.99
N ASP A 88 -2.31 -15.08 -4.09
CA ASP A 88 -2.86 -15.65 -5.32
C ASP A 88 -4.27 -15.11 -5.65
N HIS A 89 -4.65 -13.98 -5.04
CA HIS A 89 -6.00 -13.41 -5.09
C HIS A 89 -7.11 -14.30 -4.49
N GLY A 90 -6.77 -15.31 -3.69
CA GLY A 90 -7.74 -16.26 -3.12
C GLY A 90 -8.87 -15.58 -2.32
N HIS A 91 -8.55 -14.62 -1.45
CA HIS A 91 -9.55 -13.85 -0.72
C HIS A 91 -10.48 -13.07 -1.67
N ALA A 92 -9.91 -12.37 -2.65
CA ALA A 92 -10.68 -11.59 -3.63
C ALA A 92 -11.62 -12.48 -4.45
N ARG A 93 -11.11 -13.58 -5.00
CA ARG A 93 -11.89 -14.56 -5.77
C ARG A 93 -13.07 -15.09 -4.97
N LEU A 94 -12.83 -15.52 -3.73
CA LEU A 94 -13.88 -16.06 -2.86
C LEU A 94 -14.96 -15.02 -2.53
N CYS A 95 -14.58 -13.76 -2.31
CA CYS A 95 -15.54 -12.67 -2.11
C CYS A 95 -16.44 -12.48 -3.33
N LEU A 96 -15.84 -12.45 -4.53
CA LEU A 96 -16.58 -12.29 -5.78
C LEU A 96 -17.52 -13.47 -6.06
N GLU A 97 -17.11 -14.70 -5.76
CA GLU A 97 -17.97 -15.89 -5.86
C GLU A 97 -19.21 -15.82 -4.95
N HIS A 98 -19.13 -15.06 -3.85
CA HIS A 98 -20.26 -14.79 -2.95
C HIS A 98 -21.00 -13.48 -3.27
N GLY A 99 -20.65 -12.78 -4.37
CA GLY A 99 -21.25 -11.49 -4.72
C GLY A 99 -20.90 -10.37 -3.73
N ILE A 100 -19.70 -10.42 -3.16
CA ILE A 100 -19.19 -9.46 -2.17
C ILE A 100 -18.03 -8.68 -2.79
N ALA A 101 -18.11 -7.36 -2.71
CA ALA A 101 -17.04 -6.48 -3.17
C ALA A 101 -15.77 -6.69 -2.32
N TYR A 102 -14.61 -6.55 -2.97
CA TYR A 102 -13.30 -6.74 -2.33
C TYR A 102 -12.40 -5.52 -2.55
N LEU A 103 -11.73 -5.09 -1.48
CA LEU A 103 -10.68 -4.09 -1.53
C LEU A 103 -9.46 -4.58 -0.74
N ASP A 104 -8.25 -4.29 -1.18
CA ASP A 104 -7.05 -4.45 -0.36
C ASP A 104 -6.17 -3.19 -0.33
N LEU A 105 -5.24 -3.16 0.63
CA LEU A 105 -4.26 -2.09 0.80
C LEU A 105 -2.86 -2.47 0.32
N SER A 106 -2.77 -3.40 -0.65
CA SER A 106 -1.51 -3.98 -1.10
C SER A 106 -0.55 -2.94 -1.68
N ASP A 107 0.73 -3.01 -1.29
CA ASP A 107 1.83 -2.30 -1.92
C ASP A 107 2.64 -3.20 -2.88
N GLY A 108 2.20 -4.45 -3.06
CA GLY A 108 2.88 -5.43 -3.91
C GLY A 108 2.61 -5.16 -5.38
N ARG A 109 3.59 -4.63 -6.11
CA ARG A 109 3.47 -4.29 -7.55
C ARG A 109 2.87 -5.42 -8.39
N ALA A 110 3.37 -6.66 -8.25
CA ALA A 110 2.90 -7.79 -9.03
C ALA A 110 1.44 -8.16 -8.70
N HIS A 111 1.09 -8.19 -7.41
CA HIS A 111 -0.27 -8.46 -6.93
C HIS A 111 -1.26 -7.42 -7.45
N VAL A 112 -0.96 -6.13 -7.27
CA VAL A 112 -1.85 -5.06 -7.71
C VAL A 112 -1.99 -5.07 -9.24
N ALA A 113 -0.90 -5.26 -9.98
CA ALA A 113 -0.94 -5.30 -11.44
C ALA A 113 -1.75 -6.49 -12.00
N SER A 114 -1.80 -7.62 -11.28
CA SER A 114 -2.54 -8.82 -11.72
C SER A 114 -3.99 -8.88 -11.26
N ILE A 115 -4.48 -7.92 -10.46
CA ILE A 115 -5.88 -7.94 -9.97
C ILE A 115 -6.91 -7.95 -11.11
N GLY A 116 -6.54 -7.42 -12.28
CA GLY A 116 -7.37 -7.42 -13.49
C GLY A 116 -7.73 -8.82 -14.01
N GLU A 117 -7.01 -9.86 -13.60
CA GLU A 117 -7.36 -11.27 -13.87
C GLU A 117 -8.75 -11.65 -13.33
N LEU A 118 -9.26 -10.90 -12.34
CA LEU A 118 -10.58 -11.12 -11.75
C LEU A 118 -11.70 -10.27 -12.39
N ASP A 119 -11.43 -9.43 -13.39
CA ASP A 119 -12.43 -8.51 -13.98
C ASP A 119 -13.68 -9.24 -14.49
N ALA A 120 -13.52 -10.34 -15.23
CA ALA A 120 -14.65 -11.11 -15.74
C ALA A 120 -15.52 -11.71 -14.62
N LEU A 121 -14.88 -12.17 -13.53
CA LEU A 121 -15.58 -12.69 -12.36
C LEU A 121 -16.32 -11.56 -11.61
N ALA A 122 -15.67 -10.42 -11.42
CA ALA A 122 -16.25 -9.24 -10.77
C ALA A 122 -17.47 -8.72 -11.53
N ARG A 123 -17.38 -8.61 -12.87
CA ARG A 123 -18.50 -8.23 -13.74
C ARG A 123 -19.67 -9.22 -13.64
N LYS A 124 -19.38 -10.52 -13.65
CA LYS A 124 -20.41 -11.57 -13.50
C LYS A 124 -21.11 -11.47 -12.14
N ALA A 125 -20.36 -11.19 -11.08
CA ALA A 125 -20.88 -11.02 -9.73
C ALA A 125 -21.59 -9.67 -9.50
N GLY A 126 -21.38 -8.69 -10.40
CA GLY A 126 -21.97 -7.36 -10.29
C GLY A 126 -21.39 -6.51 -9.16
N VAL A 127 -20.18 -6.82 -8.69
CA VAL A 127 -19.52 -6.13 -7.58
C VAL A 127 -18.06 -5.79 -7.91
N PRO A 128 -17.50 -4.70 -7.37
CA PRO A 128 -16.14 -4.29 -7.65
C PRO A 128 -15.08 -5.14 -6.92
N VAL A 129 -13.91 -5.24 -7.56
CA VAL A 129 -12.65 -5.70 -6.97
C VAL A 129 -11.60 -4.61 -7.16
N LEU A 130 -10.95 -4.19 -6.07
CA LEU A 130 -9.91 -3.15 -6.10
C LEU A 130 -8.70 -3.61 -5.30
N SER A 131 -7.51 -3.42 -5.85
CA SER A 131 -6.24 -3.69 -5.16
C SER A 131 -5.41 -2.41 -5.09
N GLY A 132 -4.55 -2.30 -4.07
CA GLY A 132 -3.69 -1.14 -3.89
C GLY A 132 -4.44 0.14 -3.53
N VAL A 133 -5.50 0.03 -2.73
CA VAL A 133 -6.34 1.15 -2.25
C VAL A 133 -5.62 1.93 -1.13
N SER A 134 -4.38 2.34 -1.39
CA SER A 134 -3.45 2.95 -0.43
C SER A 134 -2.83 4.24 -1.00
N THR A 135 -1.84 4.80 -0.31
CA THR A 135 -1.13 6.01 -0.75
C THR A 135 -0.55 5.84 -2.16
N LEU A 136 0.07 4.69 -2.41
CA LEU A 136 0.56 4.25 -3.70
C LEU A 136 -0.16 2.93 -4.02
N CYS A 137 -1.04 2.83 -5.02
CA CYS A 137 -1.26 3.77 -6.12
C CYS A 137 -2.57 4.59 -6.05
N ALA A 138 -3.47 4.37 -5.09
CA ALA A 138 -4.80 4.98 -5.14
C ALA A 138 -4.80 6.50 -4.90
N LEU A 139 -4.14 6.98 -3.84
CA LEU A 139 -4.07 8.43 -3.57
C LEU A 139 -3.23 9.16 -4.63
N SER A 140 -2.08 8.61 -5.02
CA SER A 140 -1.28 9.17 -6.12
C SER A 140 -2.07 9.27 -7.41
N SER A 141 -2.78 8.21 -7.80
CA SER A 141 -3.63 8.22 -9.01
C SER A 141 -4.75 9.24 -8.93
N ALA A 142 -5.38 9.42 -7.77
CA ALA A 142 -6.41 10.45 -7.58
C ALA A 142 -5.86 11.86 -7.77
N VAL A 143 -4.67 12.15 -7.22
CA VAL A 143 -3.97 13.44 -7.43
C VAL A 143 -3.63 13.63 -8.91
N ILE A 144 -3.06 12.62 -9.56
CA ILE A 144 -2.72 12.68 -10.99
C ILE A 144 -3.97 12.91 -11.84
N ALA A 145 -5.07 12.22 -11.55
CA ALA A 145 -6.33 12.36 -12.29
C ALA A 145 -6.95 13.76 -12.14
N ASP A 146 -6.83 14.39 -10.97
CA ASP A 146 -7.39 15.71 -10.75
C ASP A 146 -6.54 16.82 -11.39
N PHE A 147 -5.25 16.84 -11.12
CA PHE A 147 -4.32 17.85 -11.68
C PHE A 147 -4.04 17.61 -13.16
N GLY A 148 -4.14 16.36 -13.61
CA GLY A 148 -3.96 15.95 -15.00
C GLY A 148 -4.94 16.57 -15.98
N LYS A 149 -6.08 17.08 -15.51
CA LYS A 149 -7.06 17.80 -16.34
C LYS A 149 -6.49 19.06 -17.00
N ALA A 150 -5.39 19.60 -16.47
CA ALA A 150 -4.69 20.76 -17.03
C ALA A 150 -3.69 20.40 -18.14
N PHE A 151 -3.46 19.11 -18.41
CA PHE A 151 -2.47 18.60 -19.36
C PHE A 151 -3.14 17.97 -20.58
N THR A 152 -2.54 18.13 -21.76
CA THR A 152 -2.88 17.35 -22.97
C THR A 152 -2.05 16.07 -23.07
N SER A 153 -0.86 16.07 -22.48
CA SER A 153 0.04 14.92 -22.44
C SER A 153 1.02 15.06 -21.28
N PHE A 154 1.46 13.93 -20.73
CA PHE A 154 2.51 13.88 -19.72
C PHE A 154 3.85 13.50 -20.36
N ASP A 155 4.87 14.31 -20.12
CA ASP A 155 6.26 13.90 -20.34
C ASP A 155 6.73 13.08 -19.14
N ALA A 156 6.58 13.59 -17.92
CA ALA A 156 7.06 12.95 -16.72
C ALA A 156 6.05 13.00 -15.56
N ILE A 157 6.00 11.91 -14.80
CA ILE A 157 5.33 11.82 -13.51
C ILE A 157 6.37 11.39 -12.48
N GLU A 158 6.64 12.25 -11.51
CA GLU A 158 7.55 11.95 -10.42
C GLU A 158 6.80 11.97 -9.09
N ILE A 159 6.94 10.89 -8.32
CA ILE A 159 6.28 10.73 -7.03
C ILE A 159 7.36 10.49 -5.97
N ALA A 160 7.28 11.25 -4.89
CA ALA A 160 8.14 11.06 -3.72
C ALA A 160 7.27 10.87 -2.49
N VAL A 161 7.40 9.73 -1.82
CA VAL A 161 6.74 9.45 -0.53
C VAL A 161 7.77 9.34 0.58
N ALA A 162 7.55 10.01 1.70
CA ALA A 162 8.41 9.92 2.87
C ALA A 162 7.56 9.87 4.15
N PRO A 163 7.31 8.68 4.72
CA PRO A 163 6.64 8.56 6.01
C PRO A 163 7.52 9.11 7.14
N GLY A 164 6.85 9.65 8.17
CA GLY A 164 7.48 9.98 9.45
C GLY A 164 8.04 8.72 10.13
N ASN A 165 9.05 8.88 10.96
CA ASN A 165 9.72 7.79 11.65
C ASN A 165 8.88 7.18 12.78
N ASP A 166 8.09 8.00 13.46
CA ASP A 166 7.13 7.59 14.50
C ASP A 166 5.78 7.14 13.91
N ALA A 167 5.67 7.06 12.58
CA ALA A 167 4.53 6.41 11.95
C ALA A 167 4.60 4.88 12.20
N PRO A 168 3.53 4.24 12.71
CA PRO A 168 3.53 2.82 12.98
C PRO A 168 3.71 2.03 11.68
N ARG A 169 4.67 1.09 11.67
CA ARG A 169 4.97 0.21 10.54
C ARG A 169 4.82 -1.23 10.99
N GLY A 170 3.92 -1.97 10.36
CA GLY A 170 3.73 -3.38 10.67
C GLY A 170 4.94 -4.22 10.20
N PRO A 171 5.22 -5.37 10.85
CA PRO A 171 6.27 -6.30 10.40
C PRO A 171 6.14 -6.71 8.93
N ALA A 172 4.91 -6.80 8.40
CA ALA A 172 4.63 -7.12 7.00
C ALA A 172 5.24 -6.09 6.04
N VAL A 173 5.11 -4.78 6.31
CA VAL A 173 5.69 -3.71 5.48
C VAL A 173 7.21 -3.80 5.49
N THR A 174 7.83 -3.98 6.65
CA THR A 174 9.30 -4.12 6.73
C THR A 174 9.79 -5.33 5.94
N ARG A 175 9.11 -6.47 6.05
CA ARG A 175 9.45 -7.66 5.27
C ARG A 175 9.29 -7.40 3.77
N ALA A 176 8.17 -6.80 3.35
CA ALA A 176 7.91 -6.42 1.97
C ALA A 176 9.06 -5.59 1.38
N VAL A 177 9.49 -4.53 2.07
CA VAL A 177 10.63 -3.71 1.63
C VAL A 177 11.91 -4.55 1.45
N LEU A 178 12.21 -5.43 2.41
CA LEU A 178 13.42 -6.26 2.38
C LEU A 178 13.40 -7.35 1.29
N THR A 179 12.24 -7.64 0.67
CA THR A 179 12.16 -8.55 -0.49
C THR A 179 12.80 -7.98 -1.74
N TRP A 180 12.79 -6.65 -1.93
CA TRP A 180 13.19 -6.00 -3.17
C TRP A 180 14.37 -5.03 -3.02
N VAL A 181 14.76 -4.64 -1.80
CA VAL A 181 15.97 -3.84 -1.58
C VAL A 181 17.20 -4.51 -2.21
N GLY A 182 17.90 -3.77 -3.06
CA GLY A 182 19.06 -4.22 -3.83
C GLY A 182 18.75 -5.13 -5.04
N ARG A 183 17.51 -5.61 -5.19
CA ARG A 183 17.08 -6.38 -6.37
C ARG A 183 16.66 -5.46 -7.52
N PRO A 184 16.62 -5.94 -8.78
CA PRO A 184 16.08 -5.17 -9.90
C PRO A 184 14.61 -4.76 -9.66
N VAL A 185 14.32 -3.47 -9.76
CA VAL A 185 12.97 -2.89 -9.75
C VAL A 185 12.70 -2.30 -11.14
N PRO A 186 11.62 -2.71 -11.82
CA PRO A 186 11.25 -2.13 -13.10
C PRO A 186 10.73 -0.71 -12.89
N VAL A 187 11.27 0.23 -13.67
CA VAL A 187 10.84 1.63 -13.72
C VAL A 187 10.61 2.01 -15.18
N TRP A 188 9.71 2.96 -15.42
CA TRP A 188 9.40 3.44 -16.76
C TRP A 188 10.18 4.71 -17.07
N ASP A 189 11.07 4.65 -18.05
CA ASP A 189 11.95 5.76 -18.40
C ASP A 189 12.21 5.83 -19.91
N HIS A 190 11.95 6.98 -20.52
CA HIS A 190 12.08 7.22 -21.96
C HIS A 190 11.30 6.19 -22.81
N ASP A 191 10.00 6.01 -22.52
CA ASP A 191 9.09 5.13 -23.28
C ASP A 191 9.47 3.64 -23.24
N ARG A 192 10.25 3.22 -22.23
CA ARG A 192 10.65 1.83 -22.04
C ARG A 192 10.78 1.48 -20.56
N GLN A 193 10.60 0.20 -20.27
CA GLN A 193 10.89 -0.33 -18.95
C GLN A 193 12.40 -0.60 -18.81
N ILE A 194 13.02 -0.02 -17.79
CA ILE A 194 14.39 -0.32 -17.38
C ILE A 194 14.41 -0.86 -15.96
N ASN A 195 15.49 -1.54 -15.56
CA ASN A 195 15.65 -2.05 -14.20
C ASN A 195 16.66 -1.21 -13.42
N LEU A 196 16.23 -0.67 -12.28
CA LEU A 196 17.11 -0.02 -11.31
C LEU A 196 17.19 -0.85 -10.04
N PRO A 197 18.34 -0.93 -9.34
CA PRO A 197 18.39 -1.61 -8.06
C PRO A 197 17.47 -0.95 -7.03
N GLY A 198 16.67 -1.74 -6.32
CA GLY A 198 15.81 -1.28 -5.25
C GLY A 198 16.60 -0.57 -4.16
N TRP A 199 16.06 0.54 -3.66
CA TRP A 199 16.70 1.42 -2.70
C TRP A 199 18.03 2.04 -3.19
N SER A 200 18.22 2.17 -4.50
CA SER A 200 19.34 2.90 -5.11
C SER A 200 18.91 4.28 -5.64
N GLY A 201 19.76 4.95 -6.41
CA GLY A 201 19.44 6.25 -7.02
C GLY A 201 19.20 7.35 -6.00
N LEU A 202 20.06 7.42 -4.97
CA LEU A 202 19.92 8.37 -3.87
C LEU A 202 19.80 9.81 -4.40
N CYS A 203 18.75 10.49 -3.95
CA CYS A 203 18.62 11.93 -4.14
C CYS A 203 18.02 12.57 -2.89
N ARG A 204 18.10 13.90 -2.81
CA ARG A 204 17.42 14.68 -1.77
C ARG A 204 16.45 15.63 -2.43
N ARG A 205 15.21 15.65 -1.94
CA ARG A 205 14.19 16.60 -2.37
C ARG A 205 13.44 17.16 -1.17
N THR A 206 12.90 18.37 -1.33
CA THR A 206 12.03 18.99 -0.34
C THR A 206 10.63 18.37 -0.46
N ILE A 207 10.07 17.90 0.65
CA ILE A 207 8.71 17.34 0.71
C ILE A 207 7.85 18.27 1.55
N GLY A 208 7.19 19.23 0.89
CA GLY A 208 6.35 20.23 1.56
C GLY A 208 7.00 20.86 2.79
N SER A 209 6.25 20.91 3.89
CA SER A 209 6.70 21.41 5.19
C SER A 209 7.67 20.47 5.93
N LEU A 210 7.86 19.24 5.46
CA LEU A 210 8.78 18.28 6.09
C LEU A 210 10.26 18.63 5.81
N GLY A 211 10.52 19.49 4.84
CA GLY A 211 11.87 19.87 4.43
C GLY A 211 12.54 18.79 3.57
N LYS A 212 13.88 18.80 3.52
CA LYS A 212 14.65 17.90 2.65
C LYS A 212 14.66 16.46 3.19
N ARG A 213 14.25 15.49 2.37
CA ARG A 213 14.30 14.05 2.67
C ARG A 213 15.21 13.33 1.68
N TRP A 214 15.90 12.31 2.16
CA TRP A 214 16.55 11.34 1.28
C TRP A 214 15.50 10.45 0.63
N LEU A 215 15.73 10.14 -0.64
CA LEU A 215 14.82 9.39 -1.49
C LEU A 215 15.62 8.36 -2.30
N ALA A 216 15.03 7.19 -2.49
CA ALA A 216 15.59 6.09 -3.26
C ALA A 216 14.48 5.37 -4.04
N VAL A 217 14.87 4.60 -5.07
CA VAL A 217 13.94 3.79 -5.88
C VAL A 217 13.20 2.81 -4.98
N CYS A 218 11.88 2.71 -5.12
CA CYS A 218 11.04 1.71 -4.45
C CYS A 218 10.25 0.87 -5.46
N ASP A 219 9.94 -0.37 -5.07
CA ASP A 219 9.08 -1.27 -5.85
C ASP A 219 7.62 -1.05 -5.46
N VAL A 220 6.85 -0.40 -6.33
CA VAL A 220 5.45 0.00 -6.08
C VAL A 220 4.60 -0.16 -7.34
N PRO A 221 3.27 -0.33 -7.22
CA PRO A 221 2.37 -0.54 -8.36
C PRO A 221 2.40 0.57 -9.41
N ASP A 222 2.59 1.82 -8.99
CA ASP A 222 2.59 3.01 -9.84
C ASP A 222 3.57 2.92 -11.02
N HIS A 223 4.73 2.26 -10.87
CA HIS A 223 5.70 2.06 -11.95
C HIS A 223 5.16 1.21 -13.11
N THR A 224 4.19 0.35 -12.83
CA THR A 224 3.53 -0.51 -13.83
C THR A 224 2.22 0.11 -14.29
N LEU A 225 1.42 0.66 -13.38
CA LEU A 225 0.08 1.13 -13.71
C LEU A 225 0.07 2.48 -14.42
N LEU A 226 0.86 3.45 -13.96
CA LEU A 226 0.76 4.82 -14.48
C LEU A 226 1.19 4.95 -15.95
N PRO A 227 2.25 4.28 -16.45
CA PRO A 227 2.60 4.35 -17.87
C PRO A 227 1.41 3.99 -18.77
N ASP A 228 0.74 2.88 -18.49
CA ASP A 228 -0.39 2.39 -19.28
C ASP A 228 -1.62 3.31 -19.19
N HIS A 229 -1.87 3.91 -18.01
CA HIS A 229 -3.04 4.75 -17.78
C HIS A 229 -2.88 6.20 -18.25
N THR A 230 -1.64 6.69 -18.30
CA THR A 230 -1.36 8.13 -18.53
C THR A 230 -0.63 8.39 -19.84
N GLY A 231 0.02 7.38 -20.43
CA GLY A 231 0.90 7.54 -21.58
C GLY A 231 2.16 8.35 -21.29
N ALA A 232 2.51 8.55 -20.01
CA ALA A 232 3.70 9.31 -19.63
C ALA A 232 4.99 8.64 -20.12
N ARG A 233 5.92 9.44 -20.63
CA ARG A 233 7.21 8.94 -21.14
C ARG A 233 8.16 8.52 -20.03
N HIS A 234 8.00 9.12 -18.85
CA HIS A 234 8.78 8.85 -17.65
C HIS A 234 7.86 8.74 -16.42
N VAL A 235 8.01 7.66 -15.64
CA VAL A 235 7.35 7.50 -14.35
C VAL A 235 8.38 7.05 -13.32
N HIS A 236 8.68 7.93 -12.36
CA HIS A 236 9.64 7.65 -11.30
C HIS A 236 9.02 7.86 -9.92
N VAL A 237 8.79 6.75 -9.23
CA VAL A 237 8.40 6.75 -7.81
C VAL A 237 9.59 6.44 -6.91
N ARG A 238 9.75 7.26 -5.87
CA ARG A 238 10.82 7.12 -4.87
C ARG A 238 10.24 7.16 -3.46
N ALA A 239 10.82 6.36 -2.58
CA ALA A 239 10.50 6.33 -1.17
C ALA A 239 11.65 6.90 -0.34
N GLY A 240 11.30 7.58 0.75
CA GLY A 240 12.21 8.12 1.73
C GLY A 240 11.99 7.55 3.12
N MET A 241 12.98 7.75 3.99
CA MET A 241 12.81 7.58 5.42
C MET A 241 13.27 8.88 6.09
N GLU A 242 12.59 9.29 7.15
CA GLU A 242 12.92 10.54 7.85
C GLU A 242 14.34 10.52 8.41
N LEU A 243 14.74 9.41 9.03
CA LEU A 243 16.08 9.27 9.59
C LEU A 243 17.10 8.92 8.51
N GLY A 244 18.02 9.86 8.26
CA GLY A 244 19.12 9.66 7.31
C GLY A 244 19.99 8.45 7.63
N LEU A 245 20.21 8.14 8.92
CA LEU A 245 20.95 6.96 9.35
C LEU A 245 20.29 5.66 8.87
N ILE A 246 18.97 5.52 9.06
CA ILE A 246 18.22 4.34 8.61
C ILE A 246 18.22 4.30 7.08
N HIS A 247 18.01 5.45 6.42
CA HIS A 247 17.95 5.54 4.96
C HIS A 247 19.25 5.11 4.29
N LEU A 248 20.37 5.70 4.73
CA LEU A 248 21.69 5.40 4.20
C LEU A 248 22.19 4.03 4.64
N GLY A 249 21.81 3.57 5.83
CA GLY A 249 22.07 2.20 6.30
C GLY A 249 21.41 1.15 5.41
N LEU A 250 20.14 1.34 5.05
CA LEU A 250 19.44 0.43 4.13
C LEU A 250 20.03 0.51 2.70
N TRP A 251 20.44 1.69 2.26
CA TRP A 251 21.18 1.85 1.00
C TRP A 251 22.51 1.09 1.01
N LEU A 252 23.28 1.14 2.10
CA LEU A 252 24.51 0.35 2.27
C LEU A 252 24.22 -1.15 2.22
N LEU A 253 23.21 -1.62 2.96
CA LEU A 253 22.82 -3.03 2.96
C LEU A 253 22.35 -3.51 1.58
N SER A 254 21.76 -2.64 0.75
CA SER A 254 21.36 -2.98 -0.62
C SER A 254 22.53 -3.51 -1.46
N TRP A 255 23.77 -3.08 -1.18
CA TRP A 255 24.95 -3.54 -1.90
C TRP A 255 25.28 -5.01 -1.66
N LEU A 256 24.93 -5.58 -0.51
CA LEU A 256 25.09 -7.01 -0.25
C LEU A 256 24.28 -7.84 -1.26
N VAL A 257 23.07 -7.38 -1.60
CA VAL A 257 22.24 -8.02 -2.62
C VAL A 257 22.76 -7.74 -4.03
N ARG A 258 23.20 -6.51 -4.31
CA ARG A 258 23.73 -6.11 -5.63
C ARG A 258 25.02 -6.82 -6.00
N TRP A 259 25.89 -7.09 -5.03
CA TRP A 259 27.11 -7.89 -5.19
C TRP A 259 26.85 -9.39 -5.08
N ARG A 260 25.59 -9.82 -4.97
CA ARG A 260 25.17 -11.23 -4.86
C ARG A 260 25.76 -11.95 -3.64
N LEU A 261 26.13 -11.22 -2.59
CA LEU A 261 26.52 -11.79 -1.29
C LEU A 261 25.30 -12.32 -0.53
N MET A 262 24.11 -11.76 -0.81
CA MET A 262 22.81 -12.22 -0.30
C MET A 262 21.78 -12.22 -1.43
N THR A 263 20.81 -13.13 -1.40
CA THR A 263 19.70 -13.14 -2.36
C THR A 263 18.60 -12.14 -2.01
N SER A 264 18.44 -11.80 -0.74
CA SER A 264 17.55 -10.76 -0.19
C SER A 264 18.02 -10.35 1.20
N LEU A 265 17.49 -9.25 1.73
CA LEU A 265 17.74 -8.84 3.12
C LEU A 265 16.72 -9.41 4.12
N LEU A 266 15.86 -10.34 3.70
CA LEU A 266 14.79 -10.90 4.54
C LEU A 266 15.30 -11.58 5.81
N SER A 267 16.48 -12.21 5.76
CA SER A 267 17.09 -12.84 6.95
C SER A 267 17.45 -11.82 8.04
N LEU A 268 17.61 -10.54 7.68
CA LEU A 268 17.86 -9.44 8.61
C LEU A 268 16.58 -8.80 9.14
N ALA A 269 15.39 -9.24 8.69
CA ALA A 269 14.12 -8.61 9.04
C ALA A 269 13.88 -8.50 10.56
N PRO A 270 14.11 -9.54 11.40
CA PRO A 270 13.88 -9.43 12.84
C PRO A 270 14.77 -8.36 13.49
N MET A 271 16.06 -8.32 13.09
CA MET A 271 17.03 -7.35 13.59
C MET A 271 16.65 -5.92 13.17
N LEU A 272 16.33 -5.72 11.90
CA LEU A 272 15.97 -4.40 11.36
C LEU A 272 14.63 -3.90 11.89
N GLN A 273 13.66 -4.79 12.14
CA GLN A 273 12.41 -4.46 12.82
C GLN A 273 12.67 -3.98 14.25
N HIS A 274 13.50 -4.70 15.00
CA HIS A 274 13.87 -4.29 16.35
C HIS A 274 14.55 -2.91 16.34
N LEU A 275 15.50 -2.69 15.43
CA LEU A 275 16.17 -1.40 15.27
C LEU A 275 15.18 -0.28 14.91
N ALA A 276 14.21 -0.54 14.04
CA ALA A 276 13.19 0.44 13.69
C ALA A 276 12.31 0.82 14.89
N VAL A 277 12.00 -0.13 15.79
CA VAL A 277 11.27 0.14 17.03
C VAL A 277 12.10 0.98 18.00
N VAL A 278 13.38 0.62 18.20
CA VAL A 278 14.29 1.37 19.08
C VAL A 278 14.51 2.80 18.57
N LEU A 279 14.61 2.98 17.26
CA LEU A 279 14.82 4.29 16.65
C LEU A 279 13.53 5.09 16.47
N ARG A 280 12.35 4.52 16.76
CA ARG A 280 11.04 5.17 16.59
C ARG A 280 10.96 6.58 17.21
N PRO A 281 11.42 6.82 18.46
CA PRO A 281 11.32 8.14 19.09
C PRO A 281 12.19 9.23 18.45
N PHE A 282 13.12 8.88 17.56
CA PHE A 282 14.06 9.83 16.95
C PHE A 282 13.52 10.50 15.67
N GLY A 283 12.20 10.66 15.54
CA GLY A 283 11.60 11.42 14.44
C GLY A 283 10.17 11.81 14.74
N SER A 284 9.42 12.14 13.70
CA SER A 284 8.04 12.61 13.79
C SER A 284 7.05 11.55 13.34
N ASP A 285 5.78 11.73 13.71
CA ASP A 285 4.65 10.94 13.21
C ASP A 285 4.18 11.42 11.82
N THR A 286 4.76 12.52 11.32
CA THR A 286 4.29 13.22 10.14
C THR A 286 5.02 12.73 8.89
N GLY A 287 4.26 12.16 7.96
CA GLY A 287 4.73 11.79 6.63
C GLY A 287 4.18 12.70 5.53
N GLY A 288 4.70 12.57 4.32
CA GLY A 288 4.25 13.37 3.18
C GLY A 288 4.48 12.68 1.84
N MET A 289 3.71 13.12 0.85
CA MET A 289 3.86 12.72 -0.55
C MET A 289 3.89 13.99 -1.41
N VAL A 290 4.78 14.02 -2.40
CA VAL A 290 4.79 15.02 -3.48
C VAL A 290 4.58 14.28 -4.78
N VAL A 291 3.68 14.80 -5.61
CA VAL A 291 3.46 14.38 -6.99
C VAL A 291 3.81 15.57 -7.86
N GLU A 292 4.72 15.37 -8.80
CA GLU A 292 5.12 16.37 -9.78
C GLU A 292 4.77 15.84 -11.17
N LEU A 293 4.01 16.64 -11.91
CA LEU A 293 3.61 16.37 -13.28
C LEU A 293 4.40 17.30 -14.19
N THR A 294 4.81 16.85 -15.35
CA THR A 294 5.43 17.70 -16.36
C THR A 294 4.96 17.24 -17.73
N GLY A 295 4.64 18.18 -18.60
CA GLY A 295 4.10 17.86 -19.92
C GLY A 295 3.64 19.10 -20.67
N ALA A 296 2.71 18.90 -21.61
CA ALA A 296 2.07 19.98 -22.34
C ALA A 296 0.73 20.34 -21.70
N GLY A 297 0.51 21.64 -21.45
CA GLY A 297 -0.76 22.17 -20.99
C GLY A 297 -1.80 22.28 -22.11
N LEU A 298 -3.03 22.63 -21.75
CA LEU A 298 -4.15 22.82 -22.71
C LEU A 298 -3.88 23.89 -23.78
N ASP A 299 -2.97 24.82 -23.53
CA ASP A 299 -2.53 25.84 -24.49
C ASP A 299 -1.33 25.40 -25.36
N GLY A 300 -0.90 24.14 -25.23
CA GLY A 300 0.25 23.55 -25.91
C GLY A 300 1.61 23.99 -25.36
N ARG A 301 1.67 24.77 -24.27
CA ARG A 301 2.92 25.19 -23.65
C ARG A 301 3.39 24.18 -22.59
N PRO A 302 4.70 24.13 -22.28
CA PRO A 302 5.20 23.34 -21.17
C PRO A 302 4.51 23.74 -19.86
N LEU A 303 4.00 22.75 -19.14
CA LEU A 303 3.36 22.88 -17.83
C LEU A 303 4.06 21.97 -16.82
N ARG A 304 4.14 22.44 -15.57
CA ARG A 304 4.64 21.71 -14.42
C ARG A 304 3.76 22.00 -13.21
#